data_AF-A0A4Y8CWF3-F1
#
_entry.id   AF-A0A4Y8CWF3-F1
#
_cell.length_a   1.000
_cell.length_b   1.000
_cell.length_c   1.000
_cell.angle_alpha   90.00
_cell.angle_beta   90.00
_cell.angle_gamma   90.00
#
_symmetry.space_group_name_H-M   'P 1'
#
loop_
_entity.id
_entity.type
_entity.pdbx_description
1 polymer ?
#
loop_
_entity_poly.entity_id
_entity_poly.type
_entity_poly.pdbx_seq_one_letter_code
_entity_poly.pdbx_strand_id
1 'polypeptide(L)'
;MAEDRLNVVIIGGSLAGLMHGAMLKQISHNVHILEQYPTSIRGSQAAGMSTGIYGQELLKRYDKIKNRPHFVTASKLEVVDAKLNVTESRSVPFKFTNWKTFYYRLRANFDEFKSDVTYEDVQTGTNEVLHLDLVIAADGAGLATRKILFPDLKTPYAGILTWQGIVPENAVSKETLDFSLTDASVTVLIDIIL
;
A
#
# COMPACT_ATOMS: atom_id res chain seq x y z
N MET A 1 23.09 -21.57 12.21
CA MET A 1 23.86 -20.40 12.67
C MET A 1 22.83 -19.33 12.96
N ALA A 2 22.81 -18.74 14.16
CA ALA A 2 21.92 -17.62 14.41
C ALA A 2 22.43 -16.48 13.51
N GLU A 3 21.63 -16.08 12.53
CA GLU A 3 21.95 -14.87 11.76
C GLU A 3 22.02 -13.70 12.76
N ASP A 4 23.10 -12.92 12.71
CA ASP A 4 23.31 -11.82 13.63
C ASP A 4 22.12 -10.83 13.54
N ARG A 5 21.57 -10.50 14.71
CA ARG A 5 20.41 -9.60 14.82
C ARG A 5 20.81 -8.18 14.44
N LEU A 6 20.45 -7.77 13.23
CA LEU A 6 20.65 -6.41 12.73
C LEU A 6 19.73 -5.37 13.40
N ASN A 7 20.23 -4.13 13.50
CA ASN A 7 19.49 -2.90 13.77
C ASN A 7 19.15 -2.21 12.45
N VAL A 8 17.88 -2.27 12.08
CA VAL A 8 17.35 -1.79 10.81
C VAL A 8 16.46 -0.57 11.04
N VAL A 9 16.71 0.50 10.29
CA VAL A 9 15.80 1.64 10.17
C VAL A 9 15.13 1.61 8.81
N ILE A 10 13.82 1.82 8.80
CA ILE A 10 13.01 1.95 7.60
C ILE A 10 12.44 3.36 7.57
N ILE A 11 12.75 4.12 6.54
CA ILE A 11 12.22 5.48 6.35
C ILE A 11 10.96 5.36 5.50
N GLY A 12 9.80 5.69 6.05
CA GLY A 12 8.48 5.61 5.41
C GLY A 12 7.59 4.52 6.03
N GLY A 13 6.51 4.94 6.69
CA GLY A 13 5.59 4.07 7.43
C GLY A 13 4.37 3.60 6.66
N SER A 14 4.43 3.60 5.32
CA SER A 14 3.33 3.14 4.45
C SER A 14 3.51 1.66 4.05
N LEU A 15 2.79 1.20 3.02
CA LEU A 15 2.71 -0.22 2.64
C LEU A 15 4.08 -0.88 2.48
N ALA A 16 5.00 -0.27 1.74
CA ALA A 16 6.33 -0.84 1.50
C ALA A 16 7.13 -0.98 2.79
N GLY A 17 7.22 0.09 3.60
CA GLY A 17 7.96 0.04 4.86
C GLY A 17 7.36 -0.92 5.87
N LEU A 18 6.03 -1.01 5.94
CA LEU A 18 5.35 -1.96 6.83
C LEU A 18 5.49 -3.42 6.38
N MET A 19 5.50 -3.68 5.07
CA MET A 19 5.80 -5.01 4.54
C MET A 19 7.21 -5.48 4.96
N HIS A 20 8.23 -4.61 4.80
CA HIS A 20 9.58 -4.90 5.27
C HIS A 20 9.62 -5.06 6.79
N GLY A 21 9.00 -4.13 7.53
CA GLY A 21 9.02 -4.15 8.98
C GLY A 21 8.36 -5.40 9.58
N ALA A 22 7.19 -5.80 9.06
CA ALA A 22 6.50 -7.01 9.48
C ALA A 22 7.34 -8.28 9.21
N MET A 23 7.99 -8.35 8.04
CA MET A 23 8.87 -9.46 7.68
C MET A 23 10.11 -9.52 8.57
N LEU A 24 10.87 -8.42 8.66
CA LEU A 24 12.14 -8.34 9.39
C LEU A 24 11.97 -8.58 10.89
N LYS A 25 10.86 -8.09 11.47
CA LYS A 25 10.53 -8.35 12.87
C LYS A 25 10.25 -9.84 13.13
N GLN A 26 9.68 -10.57 12.16
CA GLN A 26 9.42 -12.00 12.31
C GLN A 26 10.68 -12.85 12.19
N ILE A 27 11.66 -12.41 11.41
CA ILE A 27 12.99 -13.05 11.36
C ILE A 27 13.95 -12.48 12.43
N SER A 28 13.40 -11.85 13.48
CA SER A 28 14.10 -11.48 14.72
C SER A 28 15.15 -10.37 14.62
N HIS A 29 15.03 -9.47 13.64
CA HIS A 29 15.80 -8.22 13.60
C HIS A 29 15.19 -7.11 14.49
N ASN A 30 16.03 -6.16 14.91
CA ASN A 30 15.59 -4.90 15.51
C ASN A 30 15.13 -3.96 14.40
N VAL A 31 13.87 -3.52 14.43
CA VAL A 31 13.32 -2.69 13.37
C VAL A 31 12.67 -1.44 13.94
N HIS A 32 13.09 -0.28 13.43
CA HIS A 32 12.47 1.02 13.67
C HIS A 32 11.94 1.59 12.36
N ILE A 33 10.69 2.04 12.35
CA ILE A 33 10.09 2.73 11.20
C ILE A 33 9.98 4.20 11.54
N LEU A 34 10.63 5.05 10.73
CA LEU A 34 10.51 6.50 10.81
C LEU A 34 9.44 6.96 9.82
N GLU A 35 8.47 7.73 10.31
CA GLU A 35 7.33 8.19 9.52
C GLU A 35 7.14 9.70 9.72
N GLN A 36 7.03 10.41 8.60
CA GLN A 36 6.91 11.88 8.57
C GLN A 36 5.54 12.37 9.01
N TYR A 37 4.49 11.56 8.83
CA TYR A 37 3.15 11.97 9.23
C TYR A 37 2.95 11.75 10.74
N PRO A 38 2.59 12.81 11.50
CA PRO A 38 2.56 12.77 12.97
C PRO A 38 1.45 11.92 13.56
N THR A 39 0.36 11.70 12.83
CA THR A 39 -0.79 10.93 13.32
C THR A 39 -0.71 9.49 12.83
N SER A 40 -1.18 8.52 13.62
CA SER A 40 -1.33 7.13 13.12
C SER A 40 -2.67 6.86 12.44
N ILE A 41 -3.61 7.79 12.55
CA ILE A 41 -4.86 7.76 11.80
C ILE A 41 -4.64 8.38 10.43
N ARG A 42 -4.86 7.59 9.37
CA ARG A 42 -4.73 8.03 7.99
C ARG A 42 -6.11 8.09 7.34
N GLY A 43 -6.37 9.21 6.66
CA GLY A 43 -7.52 9.33 5.75
C GLY A 43 -7.42 8.31 4.61
N SER A 44 -8.56 7.93 4.03
CA SER A 44 -8.55 7.09 2.82
C SER A 44 -7.97 7.89 1.67
N GLN A 45 -6.94 7.35 0.99
CA GLN A 45 -6.25 8.02 -0.11
C GLN A 45 -6.46 7.38 -1.48
N ALA A 46 -7.17 6.24 -1.59
CA ALA A 46 -7.27 5.50 -2.86
C ALA A 46 -8.57 4.72 -3.04
N ALA A 47 -8.96 4.53 -4.31
CA ALA A 47 -10.20 3.91 -4.77
C ALA A 47 -10.26 2.37 -4.64
N GLY A 48 -9.14 1.73 -4.29
CA GLY A 48 -8.99 0.28 -4.27
C GLY A 48 -7.62 -0.12 -4.79
N MET A 49 -7.15 -1.31 -4.47
CA MET A 49 -5.89 -1.85 -4.98
C MET A 49 -5.92 -3.38 -5.00
N SER A 50 -5.10 -3.99 -5.86
CA SER A 50 -4.77 -5.42 -5.71
C SER A 50 -3.45 -5.57 -4.96
N THR A 51 -3.32 -6.64 -4.16
CA THR A 51 -2.06 -6.99 -3.50
C THR A 51 -1.07 -7.70 -4.42
N GLY A 52 -1.48 -8.07 -5.64
CA GLY A 52 -0.64 -8.82 -6.59
C GLY A 52 -0.19 -10.18 -6.03
N ILE A 53 0.62 -10.92 -6.78
CA ILE A 53 1.09 -12.26 -6.33
C ILE A 53 2.07 -12.16 -5.16
N TYR A 54 2.98 -11.18 -5.18
CA TYR A 54 4.02 -11.05 -4.16
C TYR A 54 3.50 -10.50 -2.84
N GLY A 55 2.55 -9.55 -2.86
CA GLY A 55 1.89 -9.08 -1.64
C GLY A 55 1.05 -10.19 -0.99
N GLN A 56 0.42 -11.05 -1.79
CA GLN A 56 -0.28 -12.23 -1.29
C GLN A 56 0.67 -13.25 -0.65
N GLU A 57 1.80 -13.54 -1.28
CA GLU A 57 2.82 -14.45 -0.71
C GLU A 57 3.41 -13.90 0.59
N LEU A 58 3.66 -12.59 0.67
CA LEU A 58 4.09 -11.94 1.90
C LEU A 58 3.05 -12.12 3.02
N LEU A 59 1.79 -11.83 2.75
CA LEU A 59 0.71 -12.01 3.73
C LEU A 59 0.55 -13.47 4.13
N LYS A 60 0.65 -14.41 3.19
CA LYS A 60 0.56 -15.84 3.50
C LYS A 60 1.60 -16.26 4.54
N ARG A 61 2.82 -15.75 4.42
CA ARG A 61 3.97 -16.07 5.30
C ARG A 61 3.93 -15.30 6.62
N TYR A 62 3.67 -14.00 6.57
CA TYR A 62 3.92 -13.09 7.68
C TYR A 62 2.64 -12.49 8.29
N ASP A 63 1.45 -12.74 7.74
CA ASP A 63 0.21 -12.30 8.37
C ASP A 63 -0.21 -13.22 9.52
N LYS A 64 -0.17 -12.69 10.75
CA LYS A 64 -0.54 -13.40 11.98
C LYS A 64 -2.05 -13.45 12.22
N ILE A 65 -2.82 -12.64 11.51
CA ILE A 65 -4.27 -12.56 11.74
C ILE A 65 -4.97 -13.48 10.74
N LYS A 66 -5.56 -14.60 11.18
CA LYS A 66 -6.15 -15.59 10.26
C LYS A 66 -7.67 -15.47 10.03
N ASN A 67 -8.38 -14.82 10.96
CA ASN A 67 -9.87 -14.83 10.98
C ASN A 67 -10.50 -13.46 10.72
N ARG A 68 -9.82 -12.60 9.96
CA ARG A 68 -10.35 -11.28 9.59
C ARG A 68 -10.05 -11.01 8.11
N PRO A 69 -11.05 -11.08 7.23
CA PRO A 69 -10.88 -10.78 5.82
C PRO A 69 -10.29 -9.39 5.63
N HIS A 70 -9.39 -9.26 4.66
CA HIS A 70 -8.75 -7.99 4.29
C HIS A 70 -8.76 -7.78 2.78
N PHE A 71 -9.45 -8.64 2.04
CA PHE A 71 -9.67 -8.53 0.61
C PHE A 71 -11.03 -9.13 0.26
N VAL A 72 -11.47 -8.81 -0.94
CA VAL A 72 -12.54 -9.47 -1.69
C VAL A 72 -11.94 -10.11 -2.93
N THR A 73 -12.60 -11.11 -3.50
CA THR A 73 -12.11 -11.80 -4.71
C THR A 73 -12.95 -11.36 -5.89
N ALA A 74 -12.28 -10.97 -6.98
CA ALA A 74 -12.90 -10.92 -8.30
C ALA A 74 -12.55 -12.22 -9.03
N SER A 75 -13.54 -12.92 -9.58
CA SER A 75 -13.31 -14.15 -10.36
C SER A 75 -13.11 -13.88 -11.86
N LYS A 76 -13.31 -12.63 -12.29
CA LYS A 76 -13.45 -12.23 -13.68
C LYS A 76 -12.87 -10.84 -13.94
N LEU A 77 -12.23 -10.68 -15.10
CA LEU A 77 -11.79 -9.41 -15.68
C LEU A 77 -12.51 -9.23 -17.01
N GLU A 78 -13.18 -8.10 -17.18
CA GLU A 78 -13.86 -7.73 -18.42
C GLU A 78 -13.34 -6.42 -18.96
N VAL A 79 -13.09 -6.38 -20.26
CA VAL A 79 -12.75 -5.16 -20.99
C VAL A 79 -13.98 -4.75 -21.78
N VAL A 80 -14.42 -3.50 -21.63
CA VAL A 80 -15.59 -2.97 -22.32
C VAL A 80 -15.22 -1.86 -23.29
N ASP A 81 -15.98 -1.74 -24.38
CA ASP A 81 -15.90 -0.60 -25.28
C ASP A 81 -16.64 0.65 -24.72
N ALA A 82 -16.59 1.76 -25.46
CA ALA A 82 -17.27 3.01 -25.08
C ALA A 82 -18.81 2.90 -24.97
N LYS A 83 -19.41 1.81 -25.48
CA LYS A 83 -20.84 1.51 -25.38
C LYS A 83 -21.14 0.47 -24.29
N LEU A 84 -20.15 0.14 -23.46
CA LEU A 84 -20.20 -0.87 -22.40
C LEU A 84 -20.39 -2.31 -22.90
N ASN A 85 -20.10 -2.59 -24.17
CA ASN A 85 -20.11 -3.96 -24.67
C ASN A 85 -18.83 -4.66 -24.22
N VAL A 86 -18.94 -5.87 -23.70
CA VAL A 86 -17.79 -6.71 -23.35
C VAL A 86 -17.05 -7.12 -24.62
N THR A 87 -15.79 -6.72 -24.72
CA THR A 87 -14.88 -7.03 -25.84
C THR A 87 -13.92 -8.16 -25.48
N GLU A 88 -13.54 -8.27 -24.21
CA GLU A 88 -12.76 -9.38 -23.68
C GLU A 88 -13.27 -9.80 -22.31
N SER A 89 -13.12 -11.10 -22.01
CA SER A 89 -13.52 -11.67 -20.72
C SER A 89 -12.53 -12.76 -20.33
N ARG A 90 -12.00 -12.70 -19.11
CA ARG A 90 -11.02 -13.67 -18.60
C ARG A 90 -11.37 -14.03 -17.16
N SER A 91 -11.25 -15.31 -16.82
CA SER A 91 -11.28 -15.71 -15.41
C SER A 91 -9.96 -15.35 -14.75
N VAL A 92 -10.03 -14.68 -13.60
CA VAL A 92 -8.87 -14.22 -12.82
C VAL A 92 -9.16 -14.46 -11.34
N PRO A 93 -8.17 -14.79 -10.51
CA PRO A 93 -8.37 -14.93 -9.06
C PRO A 93 -7.91 -13.66 -8.31
N PHE A 94 -8.28 -12.48 -8.79
CA PHE A 94 -7.74 -11.23 -8.23
C PHE A 94 -8.25 -10.97 -6.82
N LYS A 95 -7.33 -10.68 -5.91
CA LYS A 95 -7.63 -10.22 -4.56
C LYS A 95 -7.57 -8.70 -4.55
N PHE A 96 -8.72 -8.08 -4.30
CA PHE A 96 -8.86 -6.64 -4.19
C PHE A 96 -9.03 -6.24 -2.74
N THR A 97 -8.35 -5.17 -2.36
CA THR A 97 -8.44 -4.53 -1.06
C THR A 97 -8.47 -3.02 -1.29
N ASN A 98 -8.43 -2.24 -0.23
CA ASN A 98 -8.14 -0.82 -0.33
C ASN A 98 -6.91 -0.49 0.51
N TRP A 99 -6.31 0.66 0.22
CA TRP A 99 -5.09 1.10 0.88
C TRP A 99 -5.24 1.09 2.41
N LYS A 100 -6.39 1.57 2.92
CA LYS A 100 -6.68 1.63 4.35
C LYS A 100 -6.65 0.23 4.97
N THR A 101 -7.47 -0.69 4.49
CA THR A 101 -7.54 -2.06 4.99
C THR A 101 -6.17 -2.73 4.99
N PHE A 102 -5.41 -2.60 3.90
CA PHE A 102 -4.09 -3.22 3.80
C PHE A 102 -3.06 -2.57 4.73
N TYR A 103 -3.02 -1.23 4.80
CA TYR A 103 -2.19 -0.47 5.73
C TYR A 103 -2.44 -0.88 7.19
N TYR A 104 -3.71 -0.85 7.62
CA TYR A 104 -4.07 -1.19 9.00
C TYR A 104 -3.79 -2.67 9.32
N ARG A 105 -3.90 -3.54 8.32
CA ARG A 105 -3.52 -4.95 8.45
C ARG A 105 -2.02 -5.14 8.65
N LEU A 106 -1.19 -4.44 7.88
CA LEU A 106 0.26 -4.53 7.99
C LEU A 106 0.77 -3.91 9.30
N ARG A 107 0.22 -2.77 9.73
CA ARG A 107 0.51 -2.19 11.05
C ARG A 107 0.16 -3.15 12.18
N ALA A 108 -1.02 -3.75 12.16
CA ALA A 108 -1.39 -4.74 13.18
C ALA A 108 -0.40 -5.92 13.25
N ASN A 109 0.23 -6.29 12.13
CA ASN A 109 1.29 -7.30 12.11
C ASN A 109 2.66 -6.78 12.60
N PHE A 110 2.92 -5.48 12.46
CA PHE A 110 4.16 -4.86 12.87
C PHE A 110 4.16 -4.43 14.34
N ASP A 111 3.22 -3.59 14.77
CA ASP A 111 3.20 -2.93 16.08
C ASP A 111 1.93 -3.20 16.90
N GLU A 112 1.10 -4.17 16.46
CA GLU A 112 -0.19 -4.50 17.08
C GLU A 112 -1.11 -3.27 17.23
N PHE A 113 -0.84 -2.25 16.41
CA PHE A 113 -1.49 -0.95 16.37
C PHE A 113 -1.48 -0.14 17.68
N LYS A 114 -0.37 -0.16 18.43
CA LYS A 114 -0.01 0.99 19.29
C LYS A 114 0.51 2.13 18.40
N SER A 115 0.23 3.37 18.77
CA SER A 115 0.83 4.51 18.07
C SER A 115 1.22 5.66 18.98
N ASP A 116 2.52 5.90 19.05
CA ASP A 116 3.12 7.23 19.15
C ASP A 116 4.38 7.21 18.27
N VAL A 117 4.51 8.16 17.34
CA VAL A 117 5.76 8.40 16.60
C VAL A 117 6.07 9.88 16.69
N THR A 118 7.09 10.23 17.48
CA THR A 118 7.77 11.52 17.36
C THR A 118 8.91 11.37 16.37
N TYR A 119 8.93 12.24 15.36
CA TYR A 119 10.05 12.47 14.46
C TYR A 119 10.67 13.84 14.77
N GLU A 120 11.88 14.09 14.29
CA GLU A 120 12.68 15.24 14.71
C GLU A 120 12.07 16.59 14.30
N ASP A 121 12.12 17.49 15.27
CA ASP A 121 11.70 18.89 15.26
C ASP A 121 12.77 19.75 14.57
N VAL A 122 12.36 20.44 13.52
CA VAL A 122 13.20 21.36 12.73
C VAL A 122 13.57 22.64 13.52
N GLN A 123 13.30 22.71 14.83
CA GLN A 123 13.53 23.88 15.69
C GLN A 123 14.25 23.62 17.05
N THR A 124 14.56 22.38 17.52
CA THR A 124 15.08 22.17 18.91
C THR A 124 16.55 21.75 19.12
N GLY A 125 17.30 21.27 18.11
CA GLY A 125 18.78 21.24 18.14
C GLY A 125 19.49 20.06 18.84
N THR A 126 18.87 18.90 19.06
CA THR A 126 19.54 17.69 19.57
C THR A 126 19.78 16.65 18.48
N ASN A 127 21.04 16.46 18.06
CA ASN A 127 21.43 15.42 17.09
C ASN A 127 21.52 14.03 17.78
N GLU A 128 20.65 13.09 17.43
CA GLU A 128 20.85 11.67 17.77
C GLU A 128 21.46 10.90 16.59
N VAL A 129 22.60 10.24 16.83
CA VAL A 129 23.24 9.35 15.85
C VAL A 129 22.82 7.93 16.17
N LEU A 130 22.03 7.32 15.28
CA LEU A 130 21.73 5.89 15.36
C LEU A 130 22.86 5.09 14.70
N HIS A 131 23.44 4.15 15.45
CA HIS A 131 24.35 3.15 14.89
C HIS A 131 23.52 2.00 14.30
N LEU A 132 23.46 1.94 12.98
CA LEU A 132 22.57 1.06 12.22
C LEU A 132 23.36 0.14 11.32
N ASP A 133 22.88 -1.08 11.17
CA ASP A 133 23.45 -2.05 10.23
C ASP A 133 22.83 -1.90 8.83
N LEU A 134 21.56 -1.46 8.76
CA LEU A 134 20.83 -1.32 7.50
C LEU A 134 19.81 -0.17 7.55
N VAL A 135 19.75 0.59 6.45
CA VAL A 135 18.69 1.58 6.20
C VAL A 135 17.90 1.16 4.96
N ILE A 136 16.56 1.12 5.08
CA ILE A 136 15.64 0.85 3.98
C ILE A 136 14.86 2.14 3.66
N ALA A 137 15.07 2.68 2.46
CA ALA A 137 14.33 3.83 1.96
C ALA A 137 12.98 3.39 1.36
N ALA A 138 11.88 3.64 2.08
CA ALA A 138 10.52 3.27 1.72
C ALA A 138 9.53 4.46 1.85
N ASP A 139 10.03 5.69 1.69
CA ASP A 139 9.33 6.98 1.85
C ASP A 139 8.42 7.35 0.66
N GLY A 140 8.25 6.42 -0.28
CA GLY A 140 7.33 6.52 -1.39
C GLY A 140 7.79 7.47 -2.49
N ALA A 141 6.84 7.93 -3.31
CA ALA A 141 7.14 8.90 -4.37
C ALA A 141 7.56 10.27 -3.82
N GLY A 142 7.45 10.48 -2.50
CA GLY A 142 7.85 11.68 -1.77
C GLY A 142 9.35 11.79 -1.53
N LEU A 143 10.15 11.53 -2.57
CA LEU A 143 11.47 12.10 -2.93
C LEU A 143 12.57 12.42 -1.89
N ALA A 144 12.39 12.41 -0.56
CA ALA A 144 13.38 12.94 0.38
C ALA A 144 14.68 12.13 0.33
N THR A 145 14.60 10.82 0.55
CA THR A 145 15.78 9.93 0.47
C THR A 145 16.32 9.87 -0.96
N ARG A 146 15.44 9.82 -1.96
CA ARG A 146 15.83 9.80 -3.38
C ARG A 146 16.57 11.08 -3.81
N LYS A 147 16.19 12.26 -3.31
CA LYS A 147 16.85 13.54 -3.60
C LYS A 147 18.24 13.64 -2.96
N ILE A 148 18.40 13.07 -1.77
CA ILE A 148 19.71 13.02 -1.10
C ILE A 148 20.67 12.14 -1.91
N LEU A 149 20.21 10.95 -2.32
CA LEU A 149 21.04 9.99 -3.05
C LEU A 149 21.24 10.36 -4.53
N PHE A 150 20.23 10.97 -5.15
CA PHE A 150 20.19 11.27 -6.58
C PHE A 150 19.64 12.69 -6.82
N PRO A 151 20.42 13.74 -6.49
CA PRO A 151 19.94 15.14 -6.54
C PRO A 151 19.55 15.58 -7.95
N ASP A 152 20.21 15.07 -8.97
CA ASP A 152 19.99 15.46 -10.37
C ASP A 152 18.87 14.65 -11.07
N LEU A 153 18.30 13.66 -10.39
CA LEU A 153 17.35 12.74 -10.99
C LEU A 153 15.96 13.37 -11.12
N LYS A 154 15.57 13.68 -12.35
CA LYS A 154 14.24 14.23 -12.68
C LYS A 154 13.22 13.10 -12.88
N THR A 155 11.99 13.32 -12.42
CA THR A 155 10.86 12.43 -12.70
C THR A 155 9.99 13.09 -13.78
N PRO A 156 10.10 12.68 -15.06
CA PRO A 156 9.28 13.27 -16.11
C PRO A 156 7.81 12.90 -15.91
N TYR A 157 6.92 13.82 -16.25
CA TYR A 157 5.50 13.52 -16.35
C TYR A 157 5.26 12.51 -17.48
N ALA A 158 4.45 11.49 -17.22
CA ALA A 158 4.18 10.42 -18.18
C ALA A 158 3.24 10.83 -19.33
N GLY A 159 2.73 12.07 -19.34
CA GLY A 159 1.78 12.54 -20.35
C GLY A 159 0.33 12.20 -20.05
N ILE A 160 0.04 11.46 -18.98
CA ILE A 160 -1.29 10.96 -18.65
C ILE A 160 -1.70 11.31 -17.21
N LEU A 161 -3.00 11.54 -17.02
CA LEU A 161 -3.65 11.67 -15.72
C LEU A 161 -4.71 10.58 -15.58
N THR A 162 -4.99 10.17 -14.33
CA THR A 162 -6.00 9.14 -14.04
C THR A 162 -6.99 9.66 -13.02
N TRP A 163 -8.28 9.57 -13.33
CA TRP A 163 -9.35 9.81 -12.37
C TRP A 163 -9.58 8.56 -11.52
N GLN A 164 -9.75 8.74 -10.21
CA GLN A 164 -10.05 7.65 -9.27
C GLN A 164 -11.16 8.08 -8.33
N GLY A 165 -12.08 7.16 -8.02
CA GLY A 165 -13.21 7.44 -7.14
C GLY A 165 -13.77 6.18 -6.51
N ILE A 166 -14.50 6.37 -5.40
CA ILE A 166 -15.30 5.33 -4.74
C ILE A 166 -16.73 5.83 -4.77
N VAL A 167 -17.65 4.98 -5.21
CA VAL A 167 -19.09 5.29 -5.19
C VAL A 167 -19.76 4.39 -4.15
N PRO A 168 -20.53 4.95 -3.20
CA PRO A 168 -21.36 4.16 -2.31
C PRO A 168 -22.34 3.29 -3.10
N GLU A 169 -22.56 2.06 -2.65
CA GLU A 169 -23.46 1.10 -3.32
C GLU A 169 -24.89 1.67 -3.46
N ASN A 170 -25.37 2.41 -2.47
CA ASN A 170 -26.69 3.04 -2.50
C ASN A 170 -26.78 4.27 -3.42
N ALA A 171 -25.67 4.70 -4.02
CA ALA A 171 -25.60 5.84 -4.94
C ALA A 171 -25.48 5.41 -6.41
N VAL A 172 -25.49 4.10 -6.70
CA VAL A 172 -25.47 3.56 -8.07
C VAL A 172 -26.80 2.89 -8.42
N SER A 173 -27.12 2.89 -9.72
CA SER A 173 -28.34 2.26 -10.23
C SER A 173 -28.31 0.75 -10.03
N LYS A 174 -29.48 0.11 -9.97
CA LYS A 174 -29.58 -1.35 -9.87
C LYS A 174 -28.95 -2.03 -11.09
N GLU A 175 -29.09 -1.44 -12.27
CA GLU A 175 -28.50 -1.93 -13.52
C GLU A 175 -26.97 -1.92 -13.45
N THR A 176 -26.37 -0.86 -12.91
CA THR A 176 -24.92 -0.79 -12.68
C THR A 176 -24.46 -1.80 -11.64
N LEU A 177 -25.25 -1.99 -10.56
CA LEU A 177 -24.99 -2.99 -9.54
C LEU A 177 -25.05 -4.41 -10.12
N ASP A 178 -26.10 -4.75 -10.87
CA ASP A 178 -26.27 -6.08 -11.47
C ASP A 178 -25.18 -6.37 -12.51
N PHE A 179 -24.70 -5.36 -13.24
CA PHE A 179 -23.52 -5.46 -14.10
C PHE A 179 -22.22 -5.68 -13.30
N SER A 180 -22.10 -5.06 -12.12
CA SER A 180 -20.85 -4.97 -11.36
C SER A 180 -20.73 -5.96 -10.19
N LEU A 181 -21.81 -6.60 -9.72
CA LEU A 181 -21.88 -7.24 -8.40
C LEU A 181 -22.18 -8.76 -8.39
N THR A 182 -21.88 -9.50 -9.46
CA THR A 182 -21.74 -10.96 -9.29
C THR A 182 -20.48 -11.33 -8.49
N ASP A 183 -19.50 -10.41 -8.40
CA ASP A 183 -18.27 -10.47 -7.61
C ASP A 183 -17.81 -9.05 -7.22
N ALA A 184 -16.78 -8.90 -6.39
CA ALA A 184 -16.17 -7.59 -6.18
C ALA A 184 -15.57 -7.05 -7.48
N SER A 185 -16.00 -5.86 -7.90
CA SER A 185 -15.57 -5.22 -9.13
C SER A 185 -14.69 -4.00 -8.88
N VAL A 186 -13.67 -3.85 -9.71
CA VAL A 186 -12.93 -2.60 -9.89
C VAL A 186 -13.04 -2.27 -11.36
N THR A 187 -13.82 -1.24 -11.67
CA THR A 187 -13.99 -0.76 -13.05
C THR A 187 -12.95 0.33 -13.30
N VAL A 188 -12.03 0.07 -14.23
CA VAL A 188 -11.10 1.07 -14.73
C VAL A 188 -11.63 1.56 -16.07
N LEU A 189 -12.22 2.75 -16.08
CA LEU A 189 -12.53 3.47 -17.31
C LEU A 189 -11.29 4.26 -17.71
N ILE A 190 -10.68 3.89 -18.84
CA ILE A 190 -9.58 4.65 -19.44
C ILE A 190 -10.18 5.45 -20.59
N ASP A 191 -10.57 6.69 -20.31
CA ASP A 191 -10.78 7.68 -21.38
C ASP A 191 -9.42 8.25 -21.76
N ILE A 192 -8.94 7.90 -22.96
CA ILE A 192 -7.81 8.59 -23.58
C ILE A 192 -8.38 9.85 -24.21
N ILE A 193 -8.26 10.99 -23.53
CA ILE A 193 -8.49 12.30 -24.14
C ILE A 193 -7.31 12.53 -25.09
N LEU A 194 -7.53 12.32 -26.39
CA LEU A 194 -6.62 12.74 -27.46
C LEU A 194 -6.89 14.19 -27.85
#